data_AF-A0A843DCA3-F1
#
_entry.id   AF-A0A843DCA3-F1
#
_cell.length_a   1.000
_cell.length_b   1.000
_cell.length_c   1.000
_cell.angle_alpha   90.00
_cell.angle_beta   90.00
_cell.angle_gamma   90.00
#
_symmetry.space_group_name_H-M   'P 1'
#
loop_
_entity.id
_entity.type
_entity.pdbx_description
1 polymer ?
#
loop_
_entity_poly.entity_id
_entity_poly.type
_entity_poly.pdbx_seq_one_letter_code
_entity_poly.pdbx_strand_id
1 'polypeptide(L)'
;YAAEVSNGRYSSWKLFSTRLSAMSEELLAGIRDAAEAAESFVWLYEKFGDGIYADIPGFCYIADAAEIAEKKFSLNPGSYVGVPPIEFEEFSVFQKRMQEIHAELSTLQAESDELMRRIERNFEDMGL
;
A
#
# COMPACT_ATOMS: atom_id res chain seq x y z
N TYR A 1 13.38 -41.80 44.12
CA TYR A 1 12.54 -40.59 43.98
C TYR A 1 13.35 -39.55 43.22
N ALA A 2 13.62 -39.81 41.94
CA ALA A 2 12.86 -39.35 40.78
C ALA A 2 13.25 -37.93 40.30
N ALA A 3 14.55 -37.69 40.07
CA ALA A 3 15.07 -36.40 39.59
C ALA A 3 16.02 -36.52 38.37
N GLU A 4 16.05 -37.64 37.65
CA GLU A 4 16.97 -37.80 36.50
C GLU A 4 16.30 -38.15 35.16
N VAL A 5 14.96 -38.21 35.08
CA VAL A 5 14.26 -38.58 33.83
C VAL A 5 13.75 -37.34 33.04
N SER A 6 13.87 -36.11 33.57
CA SER A 6 13.23 -34.92 32.97
C SER A 6 14.08 -34.16 31.95
N ASN A 7 15.41 -34.14 32.06
CA ASN A 7 16.26 -33.29 31.21
C ASN A 7 16.33 -33.72 29.74
N GLY A 8 16.39 -35.03 29.47
CA GLY A 8 16.43 -35.56 28.10
C GLY A 8 15.10 -35.39 27.35
N ARG A 9 13.96 -35.56 28.04
CA ARG A 9 12.63 -35.33 27.47
C ARG A 9 12.38 -33.86 27.19
N TYR A 10 12.76 -32.95 28.09
CA TYR A 10 12.53 -31.51 27.93
C TYR A 10 13.35 -30.92 26.76
N SER A 11 14.60 -31.40 26.57
CA SER A 11 15.45 -31.08 25.41
C SER A 11 14.87 -31.64 24.10
N SER A 12 14.50 -32.93 24.08
CA SER A 12 13.91 -33.59 22.91
C SER A 12 12.58 -32.95 22.50
N TRP A 13 11.73 -32.58 23.46
CA TRP A 13 10.46 -31.90 23.18
C TRP A 13 10.67 -30.50 22.62
N LYS A 14 11.61 -29.71 23.17
CA LYS A 14 11.93 -28.39 22.63
C LYS A 14 12.42 -28.46 21.19
N LEU A 15 13.33 -29.39 20.89
CA LEU A 15 13.82 -29.60 19.53
C LEU A 15 12.70 -30.04 18.58
N PHE A 16 11.84 -30.96 19.02
CA PHE A 16 10.66 -31.38 18.25
C PHE A 16 9.68 -30.23 18.02
N SER A 17 9.33 -29.47 19.06
CA SER A 17 8.40 -28.34 18.94
C SER A 17 8.96 -27.23 18.06
N THR A 18 10.25 -26.89 18.18
CA THR A 18 10.90 -25.90 17.32
C THR A 18 10.92 -26.36 15.87
N ARG A 19 11.23 -27.64 15.62
CA ARG A 19 11.19 -28.21 14.27
C ARG A 19 9.77 -28.19 13.69
N LEU A 20 8.78 -28.55 14.49
CA LEU A 20 7.37 -28.54 14.08
C LEU A 20 6.87 -27.12 13.79
N SER A 21 7.23 -26.13 14.62
CA SER A 21 6.93 -24.72 14.36
C SER A 21 7.56 -24.23 13.06
N ALA A 22 8.84 -24.53 12.81
CA ALA A 22 9.51 -24.13 11.58
C ALA A 22 8.86 -24.76 10.34
N MET A 23 8.50 -26.05 10.40
CA MET A 23 7.78 -26.72 9.32
C MET A 23 6.37 -26.14 9.10
N SER A 24 5.69 -25.76 10.18
CA SER A 24 4.38 -25.09 10.10
C SER A 24 4.51 -23.70 9.45
N GLU A 25 5.52 -22.93 9.81
CA GLU A 25 5.79 -21.60 9.22
C GLU A 25 6.09 -21.72 7.72
N GLU A 26 6.91 -22.69 7.34
CA GLU A 26 7.24 -22.97 5.94
C GLU A 26 5.99 -23.37 5.13
N LEU A 27 5.14 -24.25 5.67
CA LEU A 27 3.88 -24.63 5.03
C LEU A 27 2.93 -23.42 4.90
N LEU A 28 2.81 -22.60 5.95
CA LEU A 28 1.97 -21.42 5.94
C LEU A 28 2.47 -20.37 4.93
N ALA A 29 3.78 -20.20 4.80
CA ALA A 29 4.37 -19.34 3.78
C ALA A 29 3.98 -19.82 2.38
N GLY A 30 4.15 -21.12 2.09
CA GLY A 30 3.77 -21.68 0.79
C GLY A 30 2.28 -21.53 0.46
N ILE A 31 1.39 -21.70 1.45
CA ILE A 31 -0.05 -21.46 1.27
C ILE A 31 -0.34 -19.98 1.00
N ARG A 32 0.33 -19.07 1.71
CA ARG A 32 0.17 -17.62 1.50
C ARG A 32 0.60 -17.21 0.10
N ASP A 33 1.77 -17.67 -0.34
CA ASP A 33 2.29 -17.37 -1.68
C ASP A 33 1.34 -17.88 -2.77
N ALA A 34 0.79 -19.08 -2.58
CA ALA A 34 -0.20 -19.64 -3.51
C ALA A 34 -1.52 -18.84 -3.52
N ALA A 35 -1.98 -18.37 -2.36
CA ALA A 35 -3.17 -17.53 -2.25
C ALA A 35 -2.97 -16.17 -2.94
N GLU A 36 -1.83 -15.51 -2.72
CA GLU A 36 -1.49 -14.23 -3.34
C GLU A 36 -1.37 -14.36 -4.88
N ALA A 37 -0.78 -15.46 -5.36
CA ALA A 37 -0.73 -15.74 -6.79
C ALA A 37 -2.13 -15.96 -7.39
N ALA A 38 -3.03 -16.64 -6.67
CA ALA A 38 -4.40 -16.85 -7.11
C ALA A 38 -5.20 -15.53 -7.15
N GLU A 39 -5.08 -14.69 -6.13
CA GLU A 39 -5.70 -13.36 -6.08
C GLU A 39 -5.20 -12.48 -7.23
N SER A 40 -3.89 -12.49 -7.48
CA SER A 40 -3.28 -11.76 -8.60
C SER A 40 -3.80 -12.24 -9.96
N PHE A 41 -3.99 -13.55 -10.12
CA PHE A 41 -4.54 -14.12 -11.36
C PHE A 41 -6.00 -13.72 -11.58
N VAL A 42 -6.83 -13.76 -10.53
CA VAL A 42 -8.23 -13.30 -10.60
C VAL A 42 -8.26 -11.83 -11.01
N TRP A 43 -7.46 -10.98 -10.37
CA TRP A 43 -7.39 -9.56 -10.72
C TRP A 43 -6.98 -9.33 -12.18
N LEU A 44 -5.95 -10.04 -12.67
CA LEU A 44 -5.53 -9.94 -14.07
C LEU A 44 -6.65 -10.34 -15.03
N TYR A 45 -7.35 -11.42 -14.74
CA TYR A 45 -8.45 -11.89 -15.58
C TYR A 45 -9.65 -10.91 -15.55
N GLU A 46 -9.98 -10.34 -14.39
CA GLU A 46 -11.03 -9.33 -14.28
C GLU A 46 -10.73 -8.07 -15.09
N LYS A 47 -9.45 -7.67 -15.19
CA LYS A 47 -9.05 -6.47 -15.94
C LYS A 47 -8.82 -6.73 -17.42
N PHE A 48 -8.22 -7.86 -17.79
CA PHE A 48 -7.74 -8.13 -19.15
C PHE A 48 -8.43 -9.30 -19.86
N GLY A 49 -9.37 -9.99 -19.21
CA GLY A 49 -10.09 -11.14 -19.76
C GLY A 49 -9.15 -12.26 -20.22
N ASP A 50 -9.35 -12.76 -21.45
CA ASP A 50 -8.55 -13.83 -22.06
C ASP A 50 -7.12 -13.39 -22.49
N GLY A 51 -6.70 -12.17 -22.13
CA GLY A 51 -5.38 -11.65 -22.50
C GLY A 51 -5.26 -11.25 -23.98
N ILE A 52 -6.39 -11.11 -24.68
CA ILE A 52 -6.44 -10.51 -26.01
C ILE A 52 -6.38 -8.99 -25.85
N TYR A 53 -5.50 -8.34 -26.61
CA TYR A 53 -5.35 -6.90 -26.54
C TYR A 53 -6.66 -6.16 -26.82
N ALA A 54 -6.99 -5.22 -25.95
CA ALA A 54 -8.00 -4.18 -26.16
C ALA A 54 -7.52 -2.90 -25.48
N ASP A 55 -8.00 -1.74 -25.95
CA ASP A 55 -7.80 -0.50 -25.22
C ASP A 55 -8.66 -0.55 -23.94
N ILE A 56 -8.00 -0.51 -22.78
CA ILE A 56 -8.66 -0.62 -21.47
C ILE A 56 -8.42 0.68 -20.71
N PRO A 57 -9.48 1.43 -20.36
CA PRO A 57 -9.37 2.67 -19.61
C PRO A 57 -8.54 2.50 -18.33
N GLY A 58 -7.53 3.34 -18.14
CA GLY A 58 -6.60 3.29 -17.02
C GLY A 58 -5.43 2.33 -17.15
N PHE A 59 -5.39 1.45 -18.16
CA PHE A 59 -4.38 0.39 -18.27
C PHE A 59 -3.58 0.44 -19.56
N CYS A 60 -4.23 0.35 -20.72
CA CYS A 60 -3.52 0.26 -22.00
C CYS A 60 -4.28 0.94 -23.14
N TYR A 61 -3.49 1.51 -24.06
CA TYR A 61 -3.95 2.19 -25.26
C TYR A 61 -2.82 2.19 -26.31
N ILE A 62 -3.14 1.93 -27.58
CA ILE A 62 -2.19 2.07 -28.69
C ILE A 62 -2.37 3.47 -29.29
N ALA A 63 -1.39 4.34 -29.01
CA ALA A 63 -1.35 5.67 -29.58
C ALA A 63 -0.62 5.71 -30.92
N ASP A 64 -1.12 6.48 -31.87
CA ASP A 64 -0.42 6.74 -33.13
C ASP A 64 0.54 7.95 -33.04
N ALA A 65 1.39 8.10 -34.05
CA ALA A 65 2.38 9.18 -34.07
C ALA A 65 1.77 10.59 -34.14
N ALA A 66 0.56 10.73 -34.71
CA ALA A 66 -0.11 12.01 -34.80
C ALA A 66 -0.66 12.44 -33.43
N GLU A 67 -1.26 11.50 -32.68
CA GLU A 67 -1.72 11.72 -31.30
C GLU A 67 -0.57 12.08 -30.37
N ILE A 68 0.57 11.39 -30.50
CA ILE A 68 1.78 11.69 -29.72
C ILE A 68 2.27 13.11 -30.04
N ALA A 69 2.26 13.51 -31.32
CA ALA A 69 2.66 14.85 -31.74
C ALA A 69 1.70 15.92 -31.18
N GLU A 70 0.39 15.67 -31.17
CA GLU A 70 -0.61 16.56 -30.56
C GLU A 70 -0.32 16.78 -29.07
N LYS A 71 0.08 15.72 -28.36
CA LYS A 71 0.48 15.77 -26.94
C LYS A 71 1.93 16.22 -26.74
N LYS A 72 2.53 16.89 -27.72
CA LYS A 72 3.89 17.45 -27.67
C LYS A 72 4.96 16.40 -27.35
N PHE A 73 4.77 15.19 -27.85
CA PHE A 73 5.64 14.03 -27.60
C PHE A 73 5.72 13.61 -26.11
N SER A 74 4.76 14.01 -25.29
CA SER A 74 4.62 13.50 -23.93
C SER A 74 4.21 12.03 -23.97
N LEU A 75 4.99 11.15 -23.36
CA LEU A 75 4.69 9.71 -23.27
C LEU A 75 4.11 9.30 -21.91
N ASN A 76 3.59 10.27 -21.15
CA ASN A 76 2.92 9.98 -19.88
C ASN A 76 1.67 9.11 -20.14
N PRO A 77 1.62 7.84 -19.67
CA PRO A 77 0.53 6.91 -19.99
C PRO A 77 -0.85 7.45 -19.64
N GLY A 78 -0.97 8.15 -18.49
CA GLY A 78 -2.22 8.73 -18.02
C GLY A 78 -2.85 9.74 -19.00
N SER A 79 -2.06 10.32 -19.91
CA SER A 79 -2.60 11.20 -20.95
C SER A 79 -3.32 10.43 -22.07
N TYR A 80 -3.11 9.12 -22.19
CA TYR A 80 -3.64 8.27 -23.26
C TYR A 80 -4.71 7.30 -22.77
N VAL A 81 -4.50 6.68 -21.60
CA VAL A 81 -5.38 5.61 -21.11
C VAL A 81 -6.65 6.12 -20.42
N GLY A 82 -6.76 7.43 -20.14
CA GLY A 82 -7.88 7.98 -19.39
C GLY A 82 -7.94 7.47 -17.95
N VAL A 83 -9.12 7.58 -17.32
CA VAL A 83 -9.37 7.13 -15.94
C VAL A 83 -10.45 6.05 -15.99
N PRO A 84 -10.26 4.89 -15.34
CA PRO A 84 -11.32 3.90 -15.24
C PRO A 84 -12.51 4.50 -14.47
N PRO A 85 -13.75 4.05 -14.72
CA PRO A 85 -14.87 4.48 -13.90
C PRO A 85 -14.59 4.15 -12.44
N ILE A 86 -14.62 5.17 -11.58
CA ILE A 86 -14.34 5.02 -10.15
C ILE A 86 -15.53 4.29 -9.51
N GLU A 87 -15.26 3.16 -8.86
CA GLU A 87 -16.29 2.46 -8.10
C GLU A 87 -16.71 3.29 -6.88
N PHE A 88 -18.00 3.29 -6.52
CA PHE A 88 -18.54 4.11 -5.44
C PHE A 88 -17.83 3.91 -4.10
N GLU A 89 -17.38 2.69 -3.82
CA GLU A 89 -16.64 2.35 -2.60
C GLU A 89 -15.25 2.99 -2.58
N GLU A 90 -14.53 2.95 -3.71
CA GLU A 90 -13.22 3.58 -3.88
C GLU A 90 -13.31 5.11 -3.73
N PHE A 91 -14.35 5.73 -4.31
CA PHE A 91 -14.58 7.17 -4.18
C PHE A 91 -14.85 7.59 -2.72
N SER A 92 -15.64 6.80 -1.97
CA SER A 92 -15.92 7.04 -0.55
C SER A 92 -14.65 6.97 0.30
N VAL A 93 -13.78 5.99 0.05
CA VAL A 93 -12.48 5.87 0.73
C VAL A 93 -11.59 7.08 0.43
N PHE A 94 -11.53 7.52 -0.83
CA PHE A 94 -10.77 8.71 -1.22
C PHE A 94 -11.27 9.96 -0.48
N GLN A 95 -12.58 10.22 -0.49
CA GLN A 95 -13.15 11.38 0.17
C GLN A 95 -12.87 11.39 1.67
N LYS A 96 -13.00 10.23 2.32
CA LYS A 96 -12.67 10.08 3.74
C LYS A 96 -11.20 10.40 4.02
N ARG A 97 -10.27 9.85 3.22
CA ARG A 97 -8.84 10.16 3.35
C ARG A 97 -8.52 11.64 3.15
N MET A 98 -9.16 12.28 2.16
CA MET A 98 -8.98 13.72 1.94
C MET A 98 -9.48 14.57 3.12
N GLN A 99 -10.58 14.18 3.75
CA GLN A 99 -11.09 14.85 4.95
C GLN A 99 -10.15 14.66 6.14
N GLU A 100 -9.64 13.45 6.35
CA GLU A 100 -8.67 13.14 7.41
C GLU A 100 -7.40 14.00 7.24
N ILE A 101 -6.80 14.00 6.04
CA ILE A 101 -5.59 14.77 5.74
C ILE A 101 -5.84 16.27 5.91
N HIS A 102 -7.00 16.78 5.46
CA HIS A 102 -7.32 18.20 5.60
C HIS A 102 -7.49 18.63 7.08
N ALA A 103 -8.10 17.78 7.90
CA ALA A 103 -8.25 18.02 9.34
C ALA A 103 -6.89 18.02 10.05
N GLU A 104 -6.02 17.07 9.71
CA GLU A 104 -4.65 17.00 10.21
C GLU A 104 -3.86 18.25 9.81
N LEU A 105 -3.89 18.63 8.53
CA LEU A 105 -3.23 19.84 8.02
C LEU A 105 -3.72 21.10 8.73
N SER A 106 -5.02 21.21 8.98
CA SER A 106 -5.60 22.36 9.69
C SER A 106 -5.12 22.43 11.14
N THR A 107 -4.93 21.28 11.79
CA THR A 107 -4.38 21.19 13.14
C THR A 107 -2.91 21.63 13.15
N LEU A 108 -2.10 21.09 12.25
CA LEU A 108 -0.69 21.47 12.09
C LEU A 108 -0.52 22.96 11.79
N GLN A 109 -1.41 23.54 10.98
CA GLN A 109 -1.40 24.97 10.70
C GLN A 109 -1.66 25.80 11.97
N ALA A 110 -2.65 25.43 12.78
CA ALA A 110 -2.95 26.12 14.03
C ALA A 110 -1.78 26.03 15.04
N GLU A 111 -1.12 24.87 15.12
CA GLU A 111 0.09 24.68 15.93
C GLU A 111 1.25 25.55 15.43
N SER A 112 1.46 25.60 14.11
CA SER A 112 2.46 26.46 13.48
C SER A 112 2.20 27.94 13.80
N ASP A 113 0.96 28.40 13.71
CA ASP A 113 0.59 29.79 13.99
C ASP A 113 0.80 30.15 15.47
N GLU A 114 0.54 29.23 16.40
CA GLU A 114 0.87 29.40 17.82
C GLU A 114 2.38 29.50 18.05
N LEU A 115 3.17 28.65 17.41
CA LEU A 115 4.62 28.71 17.49
C LEU A 115 5.16 30.03 16.94
N MET A 116 4.64 30.51 15.82
CA MET A 116 5.02 31.80 15.25
C MET A 116 4.70 32.97 16.19
N ARG A 117 3.49 33.01 16.77
CA ARG A 117 3.13 34.04 17.77
C ARG A 117 4.05 34.03 18.99
N ARG A 118 4.47 32.84 19.43
CA ARG A 118 5.42 32.70 20.55
C ARG A 118 6.82 33.19 20.16
N ILE A 119 7.26 32.93 18.93
CA ILE A 119 8.55 33.41 18.42
C ILE A 119 8.51 34.95 18.37
N GLU A 120 7.48 35.54 17.76
CA GLU A 120 7.30 37.00 17.67
C GLU A 120 7.35 37.67 19.04
N ARG A 121 6.58 37.16 20.02
CA ARG A 121 6.60 37.69 21.39
C ARG A 121 7.99 37.63 22.03
N ASN A 122 8.73 36.53 21.81
CA ASN A 122 10.09 36.42 22.34
C ASN A 122 11.05 37.46 21.72
N PHE A 123 10.87 37.80 20.44
CA PHE A 123 11.66 38.85 19.79
C PHE A 123 11.30 40.24 20.34
N GLU A 124 10.01 40.53 20.51
CA GLU A 124 9.54 41.78 21.12
C GLU A 124 10.11 41.96 22.54
N ASP A 125 10.12 40.90 23.36
CA ASP A 125 10.70 40.89 24.71
C ASP A 125 12.22 41.15 24.69
N MET A 126 12.91 40.80 23.60
CA MET A 126 14.33 41.08 23.37
C MET A 126 14.59 42.47 22.79
N GLY A 127 13.54 43.25 22.46
CA GLY A 127 13.64 44.59 21.88
C GLY A 127 13.98 44.60 20.38
N LEU A 128 13.70 43.50 19.67
CA LEU A 128 13.81 43.36 18.22
C LEU A 128 12.42 43.33 17.58
#